data_AF-A0A8T4QHJ3-F1
#
_entry.id   AF-A0A8T4QHJ3-F1
#
_cell.length_a   1.000
_cell.length_b   1.000
_cell.length_c   1.000
_cell.angle_alpha   90.00
_cell.angle_beta   90.00
_cell.angle_gamma   90.00
#
_symmetry.space_group_name_H-M   'P 1'
#
loop_
_entity.id
_entity.type
_entity.pdbx_description
1 polymer ?
#
loop_
_entity_poly.entity_id
_entity_poly.type
_entity_poly.pdbx_seq_one_letter_code
_entity_poly.pdbx_strand_id
1 'polypeptide(L)'
;MEQINIQLIERIVPDTSVIIEGLLSEKVRNNHIKSNEIIIHEAVIAELEHQANLGKAIGFLGLDEIKRIKKLSTEKGFELSFKGSRPKAAEIRHASLGEIDSLIRQLAYDEDAT
;
A
#
# COMPACT_ATOMS: atom_id res chain seq x y z
N MET A 1 -2.46 21.51 -25.03
CA MET A 1 -3.25 20.49 -24.31
C MET A 1 -2.28 19.39 -23.93
N GLU A 2 -2.00 19.23 -22.65
CA GLU A 2 -1.12 18.18 -22.15
C GLU A 2 -1.83 16.84 -22.32
N GLN A 3 -1.22 15.89 -23.02
CA GLN A 3 -1.76 14.54 -23.12
C GLN A 3 -1.59 13.88 -21.74
N ILE A 4 -2.71 13.64 -21.04
CA ILE A 4 -2.71 12.85 -19.81
C ILE A 4 -2.43 11.41 -20.22
N ASN A 5 -1.20 10.94 -20.00
CA ASN A 5 -0.84 9.55 -20.20
C ASN A 5 -1.38 8.72 -19.03
N ILE A 6 -2.42 7.93 -19.27
CA ILE A 6 -3.06 7.10 -18.26
C ILE A 6 -2.42 5.71 -18.30
N GLN A 7 -1.79 5.32 -17.20
CA GLN A 7 -1.29 3.96 -17.03
C GLN A 7 -2.43 3.05 -16.55
N LEU A 8 -2.66 1.96 -17.29
CA LEU A 8 -3.61 0.90 -16.93
C LEU A 8 -2.80 -0.25 -16.33
N ILE A 9 -3.08 -0.59 -15.07
CA ILE A 9 -2.44 -1.68 -14.35
C ILE A 9 -3.57 -2.52 -13.76
N GLU A 10 -3.57 -3.84 -13.91
CA GLU A 10 -4.72 -4.62 -13.47
C GLU A 10 -4.82 -4.73 -11.94
N ARG A 11 -3.70 -5.04 -11.29
CA ARG A 11 -3.57 -5.16 -9.83
C ARG A 11 -2.27 -4.53 -9.36
N ILE A 12 -2.32 -3.82 -8.23
CA ILE A 12 -1.17 -3.11 -7.66
C ILE A 12 -0.91 -3.61 -6.25
N VAL A 13 0.34 -3.93 -5.93
CA VAL A 13 0.81 -4.21 -4.57
C VAL A 13 1.82 -3.14 -4.17
N PRO A 14 1.39 -2.04 -3.51
CA PRO A 14 2.30 -0.96 -3.18
C PRO A 14 3.30 -1.36 -2.09
N ASP A 15 4.52 -0.86 -2.24
CA ASP A 15 5.50 -0.91 -1.16
C ASP A 15 5.17 0.07 -0.03
N THR A 16 5.91 -0.07 1.07
CA THR A 16 5.73 0.74 2.27
C THR A 16 6.00 2.23 2.02
N SER A 17 7.02 2.57 1.21
CA SER A 17 7.37 3.96 0.89
C SER A 17 6.29 4.66 0.07
N VAL A 18 5.74 3.99 -0.95
CA VAL A 18 4.67 4.49 -1.82
C VAL A 18 3.42 4.82 -1.02
N ILE A 19 3.13 4.03 0.02
CA ILE A 19 2.04 4.31 0.97
C ILE A 19 2.41 5.53 1.84
N ILE A 20 3.59 5.55 2.46
CA ILE A 20 3.96 6.64 3.39
C ILE A 20 4.03 8.00 2.67
N GLU A 21 4.57 8.03 1.44
CA GLU A 21 4.69 9.23 0.62
C GLU A 21 3.38 9.65 -0.05
N GLY A 22 2.38 8.77 -0.05
CA GLY A 22 1.06 9.03 -0.63
C GLY A 22 1.02 9.10 -2.17
N LEU A 23 2.06 8.58 -2.83
CA LEU A 23 2.22 8.65 -4.28
C LEU A 23 1.12 7.89 -5.02
N LEU A 24 0.66 6.76 -4.47
CA LEU A 24 -0.36 5.95 -5.10
C LEU A 24 -1.71 6.66 -5.13
N SER A 25 -2.17 7.21 -3.99
CA SER A 25 -3.44 7.93 -3.98
C SER A 25 -3.40 9.20 -4.82
N GLU A 26 -2.25 9.87 -4.91
CA GLU A 26 -2.07 11.03 -5.79
C GLU A 26 -2.26 10.63 -7.26
N LYS A 27 -1.55 9.59 -7.72
CA LYS A 27 -1.65 9.11 -9.11
C LYS A 27 -3.05 8.61 -9.46
N VAL A 28 -3.70 7.88 -8.55
CA VAL A 28 -5.07 7.40 -8.74
C VAL A 28 -6.07 8.56 -8.80
N ARG A 29 -5.93 9.55 -7.91
CA ARG A 29 -6.81 10.73 -7.87
C ARG A 29 -6.72 11.54 -9.16
N ASN A 30 -5.50 11.77 -9.64
CA ASN A 30 -5.19 12.53 -10.85
C ASN A 30 -5.45 11.73 -12.15
N ASN A 31 -5.97 10.50 -12.05
CA ASN A 31 -6.19 9.57 -13.16
C ASN A 31 -4.92 9.24 -13.96
N HIS A 32 -3.73 9.37 -13.36
CA HIS A 32 -2.48 8.90 -13.96
C HIS A 32 -2.36 7.37 -13.89
N ILE A 33 -2.99 6.75 -12.90
CA ILE A 33 -3.11 5.30 -12.77
C ILE A 33 -4.58 4.93 -12.63
N LYS A 34 -4.99 3.87 -13.32
CA LYS A 34 -6.23 3.15 -13.04
C LYS A 34 -5.91 1.68 -12.79
N SER A 35 -6.56 1.12 -11.76
CA SER A 35 -6.44 -0.28 -11.39
C SER A 35 -7.79 -0.89 -11.08
N ASN A 36 -7.92 -2.22 -11.24
CA ASN A 36 -9.09 -2.96 -10.80
C ASN A 36 -8.99 -3.28 -9.30
N GLU A 37 -7.78 -3.55 -8.81
CA GLU A 37 -7.51 -3.87 -7.40
C GLU A 37 -6.22 -3.19 -6.91
N ILE A 38 -6.23 -2.75 -5.65
CA ILE A 38 -5.03 -2.39 -4.89
C ILE A 38 -4.98 -3.34 -3.70
N ILE A 39 -3.85 -4.04 -3.54
CA ILE A 39 -3.65 -5.08 -2.54
C ILE A 39 -2.57 -4.62 -1.56
N ILE A 40 -2.95 -4.33 -0.32
CA ILE A 40 -1.98 -3.92 0.71
C ILE A 40 -1.55 -5.14 1.52
N HIS A 41 -0.25 -5.40 1.61
CA HIS A 41 0.25 -6.52 2.40
C HIS A 41 -0.02 -6.30 3.91
N GLU A 42 -0.52 -7.32 4.61
CA GLU A 42 -0.86 -7.28 6.05
C GLU A 42 0.32 -6.87 6.94
N ALA A 43 1.54 -7.30 6.59
CA ALA A 43 2.77 -6.84 7.25
C ALA A 43 2.97 -5.32 7.23
N VAL A 44 2.57 -4.61 6.17
CA VAL A 44 2.68 -3.15 6.10
C VAL A 44 1.74 -2.50 7.09
N ILE A 45 0.52 -3.02 7.23
CA ILE A 45 -0.45 -2.55 8.22
C ILE A 45 0.12 -2.70 9.63
N ALA A 46 0.64 -3.89 9.93
CA ALA A 46 1.15 -4.20 11.25
C ALA A 46 2.37 -3.33 11.61
N GLU A 47 3.25 -3.04 10.65
CA GLU A 47 4.38 -2.12 10.82
C GLU A 47 3.91 -0.69 11.08
N LEU A 48 2.98 -0.17 10.28
CA LEU A 48 2.46 1.20 10.45
C LEU A 48 1.74 1.38 11.80
N GLU A 49 0.94 0.40 12.21
CA GLU A 49 0.33 0.37 13.55
C GLU A 49 1.39 0.35 14.65
N HIS A 50 2.44 -0.45 14.50
CA HIS A 50 3.53 -0.51 15.46
C HIS A 50 4.22 0.86 15.61
N GLN A 51 4.57 1.51 14.49
CA GLN A 51 5.20 2.83 14.52
C GLN A 51 4.26 3.90 15.12
N ALA A 52 2.96 3.84 14.81
CA ALA A 52 1.96 4.74 15.38
C ALA A 52 1.81 4.56 16.90
N ASN A 53 1.80 3.32 17.38
CA ASN A 53 1.76 3.00 18.81
C ASN A 53 3.02 3.49 19.56
N LEU A 54 4.16 3.55 18.88
CA LEU A 54 5.39 4.18 19.41
C LEU A 54 5.37 5.72 19.34
N GLY A 55 4.28 6.33 18.87
CA GLY A 55 4.15 7.78 18.74
C GLY A 55 4.89 8.37 17.54
N LYS A 56 5.36 7.55 16.59
CA LYS A 56 6.10 8.04 15.42
C LYS A 56 5.14 8.49 14.33
N ALA A 57 5.40 9.70 13.81
CA ALA A 57 4.59 10.34 12.77
C ALA A 57 4.38 9.45 11.54
N ILE A 58 5.40 8.68 11.15
CA ILE A 58 5.38 7.82 9.96
C ILE A 58 4.25 6.77 10.01
N GLY A 59 3.96 6.21 11.19
CA GLY A 59 2.88 5.25 11.35
C GLY A 59 1.51 5.89 11.15
N PHE A 60 1.30 7.07 11.73
CA PHE A 60 0.06 7.83 11.54
C PHE A 60 -0.13 8.25 10.08
N LEU A 61 0.92 8.73 9.41
CA LEU A 61 0.87 9.12 8.00
C LEU A 61 0.47 7.95 7.09
N GLY A 62 1.11 6.79 7.24
CA GLY A 62 0.78 5.62 6.43
C GLY A 62 -0.65 5.11 6.68
N LEU A 63 -1.10 5.08 7.94
CA LEU A 63 -2.48 4.69 8.27
C LEU A 63 -3.52 5.65 7.69
N ASP A 64 -3.24 6.95 7.69
CA ASP A 64 -4.11 7.95 7.07
C ASP A 64 -4.11 7.85 5.54
N GLU A 65 -2.99 7.48 4.93
CA GLU A 65 -2.96 7.18 3.50
C GLU A 65 -3.83 5.96 3.16
N ILE A 66 -3.77 4.89 3.95
CA ILE A 66 -4.61 3.69 3.72
C ILE A 66 -6.09 4.06 3.78
N LYS A 67 -6.50 4.91 4.73
CA LYS A 67 -7.88 5.44 4.78
C LYS A 67 -8.23 6.23 3.53
N ARG A 68 -7.28 6.99 2.98
CA ARG A 68 -7.47 7.76 1.76
C ARG A 68 -7.62 6.87 0.53
N ILE A 69 -6.79 5.83 0.39
CA ILE A 69 -6.91 4.82 -0.67
C ILE A 69 -8.27 4.14 -0.59
N LYS A 70 -8.74 3.79 0.62
CA LYS A 70 -10.08 3.22 0.82
C LYS A 70 -11.21 4.14 0.35
N LYS A 71 -11.10 5.44 0.60
CA LYS A 71 -12.06 6.43 0.09
C LYS A 71 -12.04 6.47 -1.44
N LEU A 72 -10.85 6.52 -2.03
CA LEU A 72 -10.66 6.53 -3.48
C LEU A 72 -11.16 5.25 -4.14
N SER A 73 -11.07 4.09 -3.47
CA SER A 73 -11.57 2.81 -4.01
C SER A 73 -13.05 2.88 -4.31
N THR A 74 -13.82 3.51 -3.42
CA THR A 74 -15.26 3.74 -3.60
C THR A 74 -15.54 4.81 -4.67
N GLU A 75 -14.77 5.90 -4.69
CA GLU A 75 -14.97 7.01 -5.65
C GLU A 75 -14.56 6.64 -7.10
N LYS A 76 -13.56 5.77 -7.26
CA LYS A 76 -12.98 5.40 -8.56
C LYS A 76 -13.40 4.01 -9.04
N GLY A 77 -14.04 3.21 -8.17
CA GLY A 77 -14.59 1.91 -8.52
C GLY A 77 -13.55 0.78 -8.62
N PHE A 78 -12.55 0.78 -7.74
CA PHE A 78 -11.56 -0.31 -7.64
C PHE A 78 -11.68 -1.04 -6.29
N GLU A 79 -11.26 -2.29 -6.24
CA GLU A 79 -11.23 -3.09 -5.02
C GLU A 79 -9.98 -2.77 -4.19
N LEU A 80 -10.16 -2.68 -2.87
CA LEU A 80 -9.04 -2.58 -1.92
C LEU A 80 -9.03 -3.84 -1.06
N SER A 81 -8.00 -4.66 -1.20
CA SER A 81 -7.83 -5.90 -0.44
C SER A 81 -6.61 -5.83 0.47
N PHE A 82 -6.64 -6.65 1.52
CA PHE A 82 -5.53 -6.82 2.45
C PHE A 82 -5.17 -8.31 2.44
N LYS A 83 -3.93 -8.62 2.06
CA LYS A 83 -3.47 -10.00 1.82
C LYS A 83 -2.09 -10.25 2.42
N GLY A 84 -1.70 -11.52 2.46
CA GLY A 84 -0.41 -11.96 2.99
C GLY A 84 -0.46 -12.25 4.49
N SER A 85 0.66 -12.76 5.01
CA SER A 85 0.76 -13.14 6.42
C SER A 85 0.98 -11.91 7.29
N ARG A 86 0.18 -11.77 8.35
CA ARG A 86 0.36 -10.72 9.36
C ARG A 86 1.43 -11.14 10.37
N PRO A 87 2.59 -10.46 10.45
CA PRO A 87 3.62 -10.79 11.42
C PRO A 87 3.14 -10.52 12.85
N LYS A 88 3.61 -11.30 13.81
CA LYS A 88 3.36 -11.05 15.23
C LYS A 88 4.16 -9.83 15.68
N ALA A 89 3.66 -9.13 16.70
CA ALA A 89 4.33 -7.96 17.25
C ALA A 89 5.80 -8.20 17.68
N ALA A 90 6.15 -9.43 18.07
CA ALA A 90 7.53 -9.80 18.37
C ALA A 90 8.40 -9.86 17.11
N GLU A 91 7.89 -10.41 16.01
CA GLU A 91 8.58 -10.53 14.73
C GLU A 91 8.79 -9.15 14.11
N ILE A 92 7.80 -8.26 14.18
CA ILE A 92 7.91 -6.88 13.66
C ILE A 92 9.09 -6.12 14.27
N ARG A 93 9.29 -6.23 15.59
CA ARG A 93 10.40 -5.55 16.28
C ARG A 93 11.79 -6.03 15.86
N HIS A 94 11.87 -7.27 15.38
CA HIS A 94 13.12 -7.91 14.98
C HIS A 94 13.28 -7.97 13.46
N ALA A 95 12.22 -7.72 12.70
CA ALA A 95 12.22 -7.77 11.26
C ALA A 95 13.14 -6.68 10.72
N SER A 96 14.05 -7.10 9.85
CA SER A 96 14.82 -6.12 9.08
C SER A 96 13.91 -5.47 8.03
N LEU A 97 14.19 -4.22 7.65
CA LEU A 97 13.46 -3.52 6.58
C LEU A 97 13.31 -4.39 5.32
N GLY A 98 14.34 -5.17 4.97
CA GLY A 98 14.34 -6.03 3.79
C GLY A 98 13.42 -7.25 3.86
N GLU A 99 13.02 -7.71 5.05
CA GLU A 99 12.11 -8.86 5.19
C GLU A 99 10.69 -8.50 4.77
N ILE A 100 10.19 -7.34 5.21
CA ILE A 100 8.87 -6.85 4.80
C ILE A 100 8.84 -6.62 3.29
N ASP A 101 9.87 -5.98 2.73
CA ASP A 101 9.96 -5.76 1.29
C ASP A 101 9.98 -7.07 0.50
N SER A 102 10.58 -8.13 1.06
CA SER A 102 10.56 -9.46 0.46
C SER A 102 9.16 -10.07 0.46
N LEU A 103 8.39 -9.90 1.53
CA LEU A 103 7.00 -10.36 1.61
C LEU A 103 6.10 -9.62 0.61
N ILE A 104 6.28 -8.31 0.47
CA ILE A 104 5.55 -7.48 -0.50
C ILE A 104 5.85 -7.96 -1.93
N ARG A 105 7.13 -8.13 -2.28
CA ARG A 105 7.54 -8.64 -3.60
C ARG A 105 6.98 -10.03 -3.88
N GLN A 106 6.97 -10.91 -2.88
CA GLN A 106 6.40 -12.26 -3.04
C GLN A 106 4.89 -12.19 -3.29
N LEU A 107 4.16 -11.35 -2.55
CA LEU A 107 2.72 -11.16 -2.78
C LEU A 107 2.45 -10.58 -4.17
N ALA A 108 3.24 -9.61 -4.62
CA ALA A 108 3.12 -9.06 -5.97
C ALA A 108 3.30 -10.15 -7.03
N TYR A 109 4.29 -11.02 -6.86
CA TYR A 109 4.51 -12.16 -7.76
C TYR A 109 3.34 -13.16 -7.73
N ASP A 110 2.88 -13.56 -6.54
CA ASP A 110 1.81 -14.55 -6.38
C ASP A 110 0.46 -14.06 -6.94
N GLU A 111 0.24 -12.74 -6.88
CA GLU A 111 -0.97 -12.09 -7.39
C GLU A 111 -0.81 -11.60 -8.84
N ASP A 112 0.31 -11.83 -9.53
CA ASP A 112 0.55 -11.27 -10.87
C ASP A 112 0.27 -9.75 -10.92
N ALA A 113 0.73 -9.05 -9.89
CA ALA A 113 0.50 -7.63 -9.65
C ALA A 113 1.79 -6.83 -9.86
N THR A 114 1.63 -5.52 -10.08
CA THR A 114 2.75 -4.54 -10.20
C THR A 114 3.01 -3.82 -8.89
#